data_AF-A0A3D3SD53-F1
#
_entry.id   AF-A0A3D3SD53-F1
#
_cell.length_a   1.000
_cell.length_b   1.000
_cell.length_c   1.000
_cell.angle_alpha   90.00
_cell.angle_beta   90.00
_cell.angle_gamma   90.00
#
_symmetry.space_group_name_H-M   'P 1'
#
loop_
_entity.id
_entity.type
_entity.pdbx_description
1 polymer ?
#
loop_
_entity_poly.entity_id
_entity_poly.type
_entity_poly.pdbx_seq_one_letter_code
_entity_poly.pdbx_strand_id
1 'polypeptide(L)'
;MRYLKPYLASIALIVALLFLQANADLALPDYMARIVNTGIQQGGIEDSLPRAIGGKELEKALLFTSQEESASILAAYDRFEPGSEAHQALLKKYPNAGSEPLYILKKIDATTRSRL
;
A
#
# COMPACT_ATOMS: atom_id res chain seq x y z
N MET A 1 31.14 -35.25 33.06
CA MET A 1 30.39 -34.08 32.56
C MET A 1 30.80 -32.75 33.24
N ARG A 2 32.10 -32.49 33.49
CA ARG A 2 32.58 -31.25 34.16
C ARG A 2 32.93 -30.12 33.17
N TYR A 3 33.08 -30.43 31.88
CA TYR A 3 33.53 -29.47 30.86
C TYR A 3 32.40 -28.84 30.03
N LEU A 4 31.18 -29.38 30.03
CA LEU A 4 30.03 -28.78 29.32
C LEU A 4 29.35 -27.65 30.11
N LYS A 5 29.44 -27.69 31.45
CA LYS A 5 28.78 -26.73 32.36
C LYS A 5 29.11 -25.25 32.07
N PRO A 6 30.36 -24.84 31.78
CA PRO A 6 30.63 -23.42 31.49
C PRO A 6 30.18 -22.99 30.09
N TYR A 7 30.05 -23.91 29.13
CA TYR A 7 29.66 -23.60 27.74
C TYR A 7 28.17 -23.75 27.48
N LEU A 8 27.37 -24.12 28.48
CA LEU A 8 25.92 -24.29 28.33
C LEU A 8 25.24 -22.99 27.87
N ALA A 9 25.72 -21.84 28.34
CA ALA A 9 25.23 -20.54 27.91
C ALA A 9 25.54 -20.26 26.43
N SER A 10 26.75 -20.59 25.98
CA SER A 10 27.15 -20.48 24.56
C SER A 10 26.34 -21.43 23.68
N ILE A 11 26.09 -22.66 24.14
CA ILE A 11 25.26 -23.63 23.43
C ILE A 11 23.81 -23.14 23.32
N ALA A 12 23.25 -22.63 24.41
CA ALA A 12 21.90 -22.06 24.40
C ALA A 12 21.78 -20.85 23.45
N LEU A 13 22.81 -19.99 23.42
CA LEU A 13 22.87 -18.85 22.50
C LEU A 13 22.92 -19.31 21.03
N ILE A 14 23.74 -20.33 20.72
CA ILE A 14 23.83 -20.89 19.37
C ILE A 14 22.47 -21.47 18.96
N VAL A 15 21.81 -22.22 19.83
CA VAL A 15 20.47 -22.76 19.57
C VAL A 15 19.47 -21.63 19.30
N ALA A 16 19.48 -20.56 20.09
CA ALA A 16 18.61 -19.40 19.86
C ALA A 16 18.89 -18.70 18.51
N LEU A 17 20.16 -18.52 18.15
CA LEU A 17 20.54 -17.95 16.86
C LEU A 17 20.12 -18.82 15.68
N LEU A 18 20.17 -20.16 15.82
CA LEU A 18 19.68 -21.08 14.79
C LEU A 18 18.16 -20.99 14.60
N PHE A 19 17.38 -20.79 15.67
CA PHE A 19 15.95 -20.54 15.55
C PHE A 19 15.66 -19.21 14.83
N LEU A 20 16.41 -18.15 15.15
CA LEU A 20 16.26 -16.87 14.47
C LEU A 20 16.59 -16.99 12.98
N GLN A 21 17.67 -17.72 12.64
CA GLN A 21 18.04 -17.99 11.26
C GLN A 21 16.93 -18.77 10.53
N ALA A 22 16.42 -19.85 11.13
CA ALA A 22 15.35 -20.64 10.52
C ALA A 22 14.06 -19.84 10.31
N ASN A 23 13.72 -18.91 11.22
CA ASN A 23 12.58 -18.02 11.05
C ASN A 23 12.82 -16.99 9.92
N ALA A 24 14.05 -16.47 9.79
CA ALA A 24 14.41 -15.56 8.71
C ALA A 24 14.39 -16.27 7.34
N ASP A 25 14.89 -17.50 7.26
CA ASP A 25 14.86 -18.34 6.05
C ASP A 25 13.41 -18.71 5.66
N LEU A 26 12.52 -18.89 6.64
CA LEU A 26 11.09 -19.15 6.37
C LEU A 26 10.31 -17.89 5.97
N ALA A 27 10.76 -16.69 6.38
CA ALA A 27 10.15 -15.42 5.98
C ALA A 27 10.63 -14.91 4.60
N LEU A 28 11.77 -15.42 4.11
CA LEU A 28 12.34 -15.09 2.80
C LEU A 28 11.38 -15.40 1.62
N PRO A 29 10.72 -16.57 1.58
CA PRO A 29 9.67 -16.87 0.60
C PRO A 29 8.51 -15.86 0.62
N ASP A 30 8.04 -15.44 1.79
CA ASP A 30 6.95 -14.48 1.91
C ASP A 30 7.34 -13.08 1.40
N TYR A 31 8.57 -12.64 1.67
CA TYR A 31 9.10 -11.39 1.10
C TYR A 31 9.22 -11.46 -0.42
N MET A 32 9.70 -12.59 -0.96
CA MET A 32 9.76 -12.82 -2.41
C MET A 32 8.37 -12.86 -3.04
N ALA A 33 7.40 -13.51 -2.39
CA ALA A 33 6.02 -13.58 -2.86
C ALA A 33 5.37 -12.19 -2.93
N ARG A 34 5.61 -11.33 -1.94
CA ARG A 34 5.14 -9.93 -1.96
C ARG A 34 5.80 -9.14 -3.10
N ILE A 35 7.09 -9.32 -3.37
CA ILE A 35 7.77 -8.65 -4.50
C ILE A 35 7.19 -9.09 -5.85
N VAL A 36 6.90 -10.38 -6.04
CA VAL A 36 6.40 -10.90 -7.32
C VAL A 36 4.93 -10.56 -7.53
N ASN A 37 4.11 -10.67 -6.48
CA ASN A 37 2.67 -10.41 -6.56
C ASN A 37 2.37 -8.91 -6.68
N THR A 38 3.06 -8.09 -5.88
CA THR A 38 2.84 -6.63 -5.85
C THR A 38 3.68 -5.87 -6.87
N GLY A 39 4.91 -6.33 -7.17
CA GLY A 39 5.87 -5.58 -7.97
C GLY A 39 5.72 -5.77 -9.48
N ILE A 40 5.78 -7.01 -9.99
CA ILE A 40 5.83 -7.26 -11.44
C ILE A 40 4.45 -7.60 -12.03
N GLN A 41 3.61 -8.34 -11.31
CA GLN A 41 2.30 -8.77 -11.84
C GLN A 41 1.21 -7.69 -11.72
N GLN A 42 1.32 -6.76 -10.76
CA GLN A 42 0.39 -5.62 -10.59
C GLN A 42 1.02 -4.25 -10.93
N GLY A 43 2.24 -4.24 -11.49
CA GLY A 43 2.93 -3.01 -11.88
C GLY A 43 3.23 -2.04 -10.71
N GLY A 44 3.32 -2.53 -9.48
CA GLY A 44 3.57 -1.69 -8.29
C GLY A 44 2.32 -1.03 -7.69
N ILE A 45 1.13 -1.43 -8.12
CA ILE A 45 -0.14 -0.88 -7.64
C ILE A 45 -0.74 -1.84 -6.59
N GLU A 46 -0.46 -1.60 -5.31
CA GLU A 46 -1.08 -2.38 -4.19
C GLU A 46 -2.59 -2.14 -4.05
N ASP A 47 -3.09 -0.99 -4.49
CA ASP A 47 -4.48 -0.58 -4.39
C ASP A 47 -5.02 -0.31 -5.81
N SER A 48 -6.08 -1.01 -6.23
CA SER A 48 -6.73 -0.83 -7.55
C SER A 48 -7.18 0.62 -7.84
N LEU A 49 -7.25 1.47 -6.80
CA LEU A 49 -7.59 2.88 -6.91
C LEU A 49 -6.48 3.78 -6.34
N PRO A 50 -6.01 4.77 -7.11
CA PRO A 50 -5.04 5.74 -6.61
C PRO A 50 -5.63 6.58 -5.47
N ARG A 51 -4.83 6.82 -4.43
CA ARG A 51 -5.23 7.58 -3.23
C ARG A 51 -5.65 9.02 -3.55
N ALA A 52 -5.05 9.60 -4.59
CA ALA A 52 -5.35 10.91 -5.10
C ALA A 52 -5.25 10.87 -6.62
N ILE A 53 -6.23 11.46 -7.31
CA ILE A 53 -6.27 11.53 -8.77
C ILE A 53 -6.66 12.96 -9.20
N GLY A 54 -5.93 13.52 -10.16
CA GLY A 54 -6.26 14.83 -10.73
C GLY A 54 -7.46 14.71 -11.67
N GLY A 55 -8.20 15.80 -11.86
CA GLY A 55 -9.41 15.80 -12.70
C GLY A 55 -9.20 15.25 -14.11
N LYS A 56 -8.12 15.65 -14.80
CA LYS A 56 -7.81 15.14 -16.14
C LYS A 56 -7.49 13.65 -16.15
N GLU A 57 -6.80 13.15 -15.12
CA GLU A 57 -6.46 11.73 -15.03
C GLU A 57 -7.69 10.89 -14.67
N LEU A 58 -8.60 11.44 -13.86
CA LEU A 58 -9.89 10.81 -13.57
C LEU A 58 -10.76 10.73 -14.83
N GLU A 59 -10.86 11.81 -15.60
CA GLU A 59 -11.59 11.82 -16.88
C GLU A 59 -11.03 10.77 -17.83
N LYS A 60 -9.71 10.65 -17.98
CA LYS A 60 -9.08 9.60 -18.79
C LYS A 60 -9.39 8.20 -18.26
N ALA A 61 -9.38 7.99 -16.95
CA ALA A 61 -9.70 6.69 -16.36
C ALA A 61 -11.15 6.30 -16.66
N LEU A 62 -12.09 7.25 -16.53
CA LEU A 62 -13.51 7.05 -16.82
C LEU A 62 -13.80 6.71 -18.30
N LEU A 63 -12.93 7.09 -19.24
CA LEU A 63 -13.08 6.72 -20.66
C LEU A 63 -13.00 5.21 -20.91
N PHE A 64 -12.34 4.46 -20.03
CA PHE A 64 -12.16 3.01 -20.14
C PHE A 64 -13.15 2.23 -19.25
N THR A 65 -14.12 2.92 -18.66
CA THR A 65 -15.02 2.39 -17.65
C THR A 65 -16.47 2.44 -18.14
N SER A 66 -17.30 1.49 -17.72
CA SER A 66 -18.74 1.51 -18.02
C SER A 66 -19.46 2.63 -17.26
N GLN A 67 -20.70 2.96 -17.65
CA GLN A 67 -21.48 4.00 -16.96
C GLN A 67 -21.73 3.69 -15.47
N GLU A 68 -21.94 2.41 -15.16
CA GLU A 68 -22.21 1.92 -13.79
C GLU A 68 -20.96 1.97 -12.91
N GLU A 69 -19.82 1.54 -13.46
CA GLU A 69 -18.53 1.64 -12.77
C GLU A 69 -18.08 3.10 -12.62
N SER A 70 -18.34 3.96 -13.61
CA SER A 70 -18.00 5.38 -13.58
C SER A 70 -18.69 6.10 -12.42
N ALA A 71 -19.98 5.82 -12.21
CA ALA A 71 -20.75 6.34 -11.08
C ALA A 71 -20.20 5.83 -9.75
N SER A 72 -19.81 4.55 -9.69
CA SER A 72 -19.22 3.92 -8.50
C SER A 72 -17.87 4.53 -8.13
N ILE A 73 -17.02 4.80 -9.14
CA ILE A 73 -15.74 5.48 -8.97
C ILE A 73 -16.01 6.90 -8.46
N LEU A 74 -16.83 7.71 -9.13
CA LEU A 74 -17.12 9.08 -8.70
C LEU A 74 -17.70 9.16 -7.28
N ALA A 75 -18.50 8.17 -6.86
CA ALA A 75 -19.02 8.10 -5.50
C ALA A 75 -17.95 7.79 -4.44
N ALA A 76 -16.88 7.07 -4.81
CA ALA A 76 -15.79 6.69 -3.94
C ALA A 76 -14.76 7.82 -3.69
N TYR A 77 -14.77 8.90 -4.48
CA TYR A 77 -13.87 10.04 -4.31
C TYR A 77 -14.59 11.27 -3.73
N ASP A 78 -13.86 12.01 -2.90
CA ASP A 78 -14.21 13.38 -2.50
C ASP A 78 -13.54 14.37 -3.45
N ARG A 79 -14.34 15.25 -4.05
CA ARG A 79 -13.88 16.29 -4.98
C ARG A 79 -13.49 17.55 -4.21
N PHE A 80 -12.27 18.02 -4.43
CA PHE A 80 -11.73 19.27 -3.89
C PHE A 80 -11.47 20.27 -5.01
N GLU A 81 -12.17 21.40 -4.96
CA GLU A 81 -12.05 22.47 -5.96
C GLU A 81 -10.75 23.28 -5.76
N PRO A 82 -10.12 23.72 -6.87
CA PRO A 82 -8.93 24.56 -6.81
C PRO A 82 -9.23 25.89 -6.13
N GLY A 83 -8.44 26.23 -5.11
CA GLY A 83 -8.61 27.45 -4.31
C GLY A 83 -9.28 27.25 -2.94
N SER A 84 -9.84 26.07 -2.66
CA SER A 84 -10.29 25.74 -1.29
C SER A 84 -9.11 25.57 -0.32
N GLU A 85 -9.31 25.86 0.96
CA GLU A 85 -8.28 25.68 2.00
C GLU A 85 -7.78 24.23 2.09
N ALA A 86 -8.69 23.28 1.90
CA ALA A 86 -8.39 21.85 1.79
C ALA A 86 -7.53 21.52 0.56
N HIS A 87 -7.80 22.14 -0.59
CA HIS A 87 -7.00 21.97 -1.79
C HIS A 87 -5.56 22.51 -1.61
N GLN A 88 -5.39 23.66 -0.96
CA GLN A 88 -4.06 24.20 -0.65
C GLN A 88 -3.27 23.29 0.30
N ALA A 89 -3.94 22.67 1.29
CA ALA A 89 -3.31 21.67 2.15
C ALA A 89 -2.88 20.42 1.37
N LEU A 90 -3.68 19.99 0.39
CA LEU A 90 -3.38 18.85 -0.46
C LEU A 90 -2.27 19.12 -1.47
N LEU A 91 -2.16 20.35 -2.02
CA LEU A 91 -1.05 20.74 -2.91
C LEU A 91 0.32 20.63 -2.24
N LYS A 92 0.42 20.83 -0.92
CA LYS A 92 1.66 20.58 -0.17
C LYS A 92 2.10 19.11 -0.24
N LYS A 93 1.13 18.18 -0.32
CA LYS A 93 1.37 16.73 -0.37
C LYS A 93 1.44 16.19 -1.81
N TYR A 94 0.75 16.85 -2.74
CA TYR A 94 0.66 16.50 -4.16
C TYR A 94 0.95 17.72 -5.04
N PRO A 95 2.22 18.17 -5.13
CA PRO A 95 2.58 19.39 -5.87
C PRO A 95 2.31 19.30 -7.38
N ASN A 96 2.23 18.08 -7.92
CA ASN A 96 1.98 17.84 -9.35
C ASN A 96 0.52 18.04 -9.77
N ALA A 97 -0.41 18.25 -8.83
CA ALA A 97 -1.83 18.47 -9.14
C ALA A 97 -2.11 19.89 -9.71
N GLY A 98 -1.19 20.83 -9.52
CA GLY A 98 -1.29 22.18 -10.10
C GLY A 98 -2.58 22.92 -9.73
N SER A 99 -3.31 23.41 -10.74
CA SER A 99 -4.57 24.17 -10.59
C SER A 99 -5.81 23.33 -10.91
N GLU A 100 -5.68 22.00 -10.94
CA GLU A 100 -6.77 21.11 -11.33
C GLU A 100 -7.57 20.62 -10.11
N PRO A 101 -8.87 20.30 -10.26
CA PRO A 101 -9.63 19.70 -9.18
C PRO A 101 -9.00 18.37 -8.77
N LEU A 102 -8.83 18.18 -7.46
CA LEU A 102 -8.20 17.00 -6.90
C LEU A 102 -9.26 16.10 -6.29
N TYR A 103 -9.23 14.83 -6.66
CA TYR A 103 -10.13 13.82 -6.15
C TYR A 103 -9.36 12.93 -5.19
N ILE A 104 -9.76 12.90 -3.92
CA ILE A 104 -9.14 12.04 -2.90
C ILE A 104 -10.07 10.88 -2.63
N LEU A 105 -9.53 9.66 -2.64
CA LEU A 105 -10.31 8.48 -2.31
C LEU A 105 -10.85 8.65 -0.88
N LYS A 106 -12.17 8.56 -0.70
CA LYS A 106 -12.78 8.51 0.63
C LYS A 106 -12.06 7.43 1.41
N LYS A 107 -11.68 7.71 2.66
CA LYS A 107 -11.24 6.64 3.57
C LYS A 107 -12.41 5.70 3.78
N ILE A 108 -12.53 4.71 2.90
CA ILE A 108 -13.33 3.53 3.19
C ILE A 108 -12.61 2.88 4.37
N ASP A 109 -13.30 2.88 5.50
CA ASP A 109 -12.83 2.26 6.73
C ASP A 109 -12.35 0.84 6.43
N ALA A 110 -11.31 0.39 7.14
CA ALA A 110 -10.54 -0.81 6.80
C ALA A 110 -11.37 -2.11 6.69
N THR A 111 -12.64 -2.08 7.07
CA THR A 111 -13.57 -3.20 7.17
C THR A 111 -14.22 -3.63 5.85
N THR A 112 -14.22 -2.80 4.79
CA THR A 112 -14.79 -3.17 3.46
C THR A 112 -13.72 -3.58 2.43
N ARG A 113 -12.43 -3.40 2.76
CA ARG A 113 -11.28 -3.54 1.83
C ARG A 113 -10.96 -4.97 1.40
N SER A 114 -11.58 -6.00 1.99
CA SER A 114 -11.29 -7.41 1.72
C SER A 114 -12.38 -8.13 0.92
N ARG A 115 -13.36 -7.41 0.35
CA ARG A 115 -14.54 -8.01 -0.32
C ARG A 115 -14.82 -7.46 -1.73
N LEU A 116 -14.00 -6.56 -2.23
CA LEU A 116 -13.97 -6.11 -3.63
C LEU A 116 -12.60 -6.47 -4.19
#